data_AF-A0A0D9X7K5-F1
#
_entry.id   AF-A0A0D9X7K5-F1
#
_cell.length_a   1.000
_cell.length_b   1.000
_cell.length_c   1.000
_cell.angle_alpha   90.00
_cell.angle_beta   90.00
_cell.angle_gamma   90.00
#
_symmetry.space_group_name_H-M   'P 1'
#
loop_
_entity.id
_entity.type
_entity.pdbx_description
1 polymer ?
#
loop_
_entity_poly.entity_id
_entity_poly.type
_entity_poly.pdbx_seq_one_letter_code
_entity_poly.pdbx_strand_id
1 'polypeptide(L)'
;MLGLLSRVSKRMPTSALEGYTTTTTNCGLPDKTGYVDQNTGLSYVPDKGFTDTAENHDIGQEYIRPGLSSRYRNVRSFPKHRRGGARVLHV
;
A
#
# COMPACT_ATOMS: atom_id res chain seq x y z
N MET A 1 -32.70 11.64 -13.53
CA MET A 1 -32.14 10.78 -12.47
C MET A 1 -30.92 10.07 -13.02
N LEU A 2 -29.71 10.59 -12.78
CA LEU A 2 -28.48 9.96 -13.25
C LEU A 2 -27.38 10.23 -12.21
N GLY A 3 -26.81 9.17 -11.63
CA GLY A 3 -25.85 9.26 -10.52
C GLY A 3 -24.98 8.01 -10.43
N LEU A 4 -24.30 7.75 -11.54
CA LEU A 4 -23.07 6.99 -11.77
C LEU A 4 -22.57 6.00 -10.70
N LEU A 5 -22.39 4.76 -11.15
CA LEU A 5 -21.62 3.67 -10.54
C LEU A 5 -20.19 4.11 -10.17
N SER A 6 -19.90 4.38 -8.90
CA SER A 6 -18.50 4.50 -8.43
C SER A 6 -17.91 3.11 -8.17
N ARG A 7 -17.54 2.42 -9.25
CA ARG A 7 -16.48 1.38 -9.19
C ARG A 7 -15.17 2.11 -8.87
N VAL A 8 -14.71 2.08 -7.63
CA VAL A 8 -13.35 2.59 -7.31
C VAL A 8 -12.53 1.47 -6.68
N SER A 9 -12.27 0.45 -7.48
CA SER A 9 -10.93 -0.16 -7.52
C SER A 9 -10.32 0.41 -8.79
N LYS A 10 -9.35 1.32 -8.65
CA LYS A 10 -8.63 1.84 -9.80
C LYS A 10 -7.98 0.66 -10.52
N ARG A 11 -8.08 0.63 -11.85
CA ARG A 11 -7.32 -0.32 -12.67
C ARG A 11 -5.85 -0.18 -12.26
N MET A 12 -5.14 -1.31 -12.15
CA MET A 12 -3.70 -1.33 -11.89
C MET A 12 -3.01 -0.27 -12.76
N PRO A 13 -2.12 0.57 -12.18
CA PRO A 13 -1.41 1.55 -12.97
C PRO A 13 -0.66 0.84 -14.10
N THR A 14 -0.69 1.40 -15.31
CA THR A 14 -0.10 0.80 -16.53
C THR A 14 1.40 0.54 -16.37
N SER A 15 2.07 1.28 -15.48
CA SER A 15 3.46 1.05 -15.07
C SER A 15 3.71 -0.27 -14.33
N ALA A 16 2.65 -0.97 -13.89
CA ALA A 16 2.73 -2.33 -13.33
C ALA A 16 2.51 -3.42 -14.41
N LEU A 17 2.25 -3.03 -15.66
CA LEU A 17 1.97 -3.94 -16.79
C LEU A 17 3.05 -3.91 -17.89
N GLU A 18 3.99 -2.97 -17.86
CA GLU A 18 5.15 -2.95 -18.77
C GLU A 18 6.17 -4.01 -18.35
N GLY A 19 6.04 -5.20 -18.93
CA GLY A 19 6.86 -6.37 -18.63
C GLY A 19 6.37 -7.07 -17.36
N TYR A 20 6.33 -8.41 -17.39
CA TYR A 20 5.98 -9.25 -16.24
C TYR A 20 7.08 -9.15 -15.15
N THR A 21 7.18 -7.99 -14.52
CA THR A 21 8.08 -7.75 -13.41
C THR A 21 7.24 -7.86 -12.15
N THR A 22 7.60 -8.77 -11.24
CA THR A 22 6.92 -8.88 -9.96
C THR A 22 7.21 -7.63 -9.13
N THR A 23 6.34 -6.64 -9.20
CA THR A 23 6.45 -5.40 -8.42
C THR A 23 5.95 -5.64 -7.00
N THR A 24 6.85 -5.56 -6.01
CA THR A 24 6.45 -5.63 -4.60
C THR A 24 5.90 -4.27 -4.17
N THR A 25 4.65 -4.25 -3.72
CA THR A 25 4.00 -3.01 -3.28
C THR A 25 4.07 -2.92 -1.76
N ASN A 26 4.61 -1.82 -1.23
CA ASN A 26 4.59 -1.53 0.20
C ASN A 26 3.33 -0.72 0.55
N CYS A 27 2.38 -1.36 1.22
CA CYS A 27 1.11 -0.78 1.57
C CYS A 27 1.25 0.15 2.78
N GLY A 28 0.88 1.42 2.62
CA GLY A 28 1.08 2.41 3.68
C GLY A 28 2.34 3.25 3.52
N LEU A 29 3.21 2.93 2.54
CA LEU A 29 4.36 3.75 2.23
C LEU A 29 3.85 5.16 1.87
N PRO A 30 4.35 6.23 2.52
CA PRO A 30 4.01 7.60 2.14
C PRO A 30 4.37 7.87 0.68
N ASP A 31 4.01 9.03 0.16
CA ASP A 31 4.31 9.50 -1.21
C ASP A 31 5.82 9.72 -1.49
N LYS A 32 6.67 8.82 -1.02
CA LYS A 32 8.09 8.69 -1.35
C LYS A 32 8.21 7.90 -2.65
N THR A 33 9.23 8.23 -3.43
CA THR A 33 9.74 7.33 -4.46
C THR A 33 10.07 5.98 -3.81
N GLY A 34 9.76 4.88 -4.49
CA GLY A 34 10.02 3.52 -3.99
C GLY A 34 11.48 3.29 -3.57
N TYR A 35 11.76 2.17 -2.90
CA TYR A 35 13.09 1.85 -2.40
C TYR A 35 13.47 0.40 -2.69
N VAL A 36 14.77 0.12 -2.74
CA VAL A 36 15.31 -1.24 -2.77
C VAL A 36 15.73 -1.61 -1.35
N ASP A 37 15.18 -2.70 -0.82
CA ASP A 37 15.61 -3.26 0.45
C ASP A 37 17.00 -3.89 0.27
N GLN A 38 18.00 -3.35 0.96
CA GLN A 38 19.40 -3.75 0.76
C GLN A 38 19.69 -5.18 1.23
N ASN A 39 18.90 -5.72 2.14
CA ASN A 39 19.11 -7.05 2.69
C ASN A 39 18.57 -8.14 1.77
N THR A 40 17.46 -7.86 1.08
CA THR A 40 16.75 -8.81 0.22
C THR A 40 16.90 -8.53 -1.28
N GLY A 41 17.33 -7.34 -1.66
CA GLY A 41 17.38 -6.88 -3.05
C GLY A 41 16.00 -6.55 -3.64
N LEU A 42 14.93 -6.61 -2.85
CA LEU A 42 13.57 -6.41 -3.33
C LEU A 42 13.27 -4.92 -3.55
N SER A 43 12.71 -4.60 -4.72
CA SER A 43 12.19 -3.26 -5.01
C SER A 43 10.77 -3.12 -4.48
N TYR A 44 10.55 -2.13 -3.63
CA TYR A 44 9.26 -1.75 -3.05
C TYR A 44 8.79 -0.45 -3.66
N VAL A 45 7.57 -0.45 -4.20
CA VAL A 45 6.89 0.76 -4.68
C VAL A 45 5.73 1.14 -3.75
N PRO A 46 5.34 2.42 -3.67
CA PRO A 46 4.17 2.82 -2.91
C PRO A 46 2.88 2.24 -3.52
N ASP A 47 1.88 2.00 -2.67
CA ASP A 47 0.52 1.59 -3.08
C ASP A 47 -0.36 2.75 -3.58
N LYS A 48 0.27 3.87 -3.92
CA LYS A 48 -0.42 5.05 -4.45
C LYS A 48 -1.14 4.70 -5.76
N GLY A 49 -2.42 5.05 -5.83
CA GLY A 49 -3.24 4.82 -7.02
C GLY A 49 -3.96 3.46 -7.04
N PHE A 50 -3.71 2.57 -6.07
CA PHE A 50 -4.48 1.33 -5.92
C PHE A 50 -5.80 1.52 -5.17
N THR A 51 -5.91 2.57 -4.34
CA THR A 51 -7.09 2.89 -3.53
C THR A 51 -7.19 4.38 -3.23
N ASP A 52 -8.42 4.89 -3.10
CA ASP A 52 -8.72 6.29 -2.79
C ASP A 52 -9.44 6.46 -1.43
N THR A 53 -9.82 5.36 -0.78
CA THR A 53 -10.68 5.38 0.43
C THR A 53 -9.96 4.86 1.68
N ALA A 54 -8.64 4.68 1.60
CA ALA A 54 -7.84 4.06 2.63
C ALA A 54 -6.93 5.08 3.32
N GLU A 55 -6.48 4.73 4.52
CA GLU A 55 -5.72 5.63 5.40
C GLU A 55 -4.34 5.03 5.69
N ASN A 56 -3.30 5.87 5.64
CA ASN A 56 -1.94 5.47 6.01
C ASN A 56 -1.69 5.75 7.49
N HIS A 57 -1.02 4.82 8.15
CA HIS A 57 -0.65 4.93 9.55
C HIS A 57 0.80 4.49 9.73
N ASP A 58 1.58 5.29 10.46
CA ASP A 58 2.88 4.84 10.98
C ASP A 58 2.65 3.93 12.19
N ILE A 59 3.52 2.94 12.39
CA ILE A 59 3.47 2.15 13.62
C ILE A 59 3.98 2.98 14.81
N GLY A 60 3.44 2.72 16.00
CA GLY A 60 3.92 3.33 17.24
C GLY A 60 5.40 3.02 17.49
N GLN A 61 6.13 3.97 18.09
CA GLN A 61 7.57 3.82 18.36
C GLN A 61 7.87 2.64 19.28
N GLU A 62 6.95 2.30 20.18
CA GLU A 62 7.01 1.15 21.08
C GLU A 62 7.11 -0.20 20.35
N TYR A 63 6.71 -0.25 19.08
CA TYR A 63 6.80 -1.44 18.24
C TYR A 63 8.04 -1.43 17.33
N ILE A 64 8.80 -0.34 17.28
CA ILE A 64 10.02 -0.22 16.49
C ILE A 64 11.19 -0.82 17.27
N ARG A 65 11.56 -2.06 16.91
CA ARG A 65 12.72 -2.76 17.48
C ARG A 65 13.96 -2.59 16.58
N PRO A 66 15.18 -2.68 17.15
CA PRO A 66 16.39 -2.78 16.33
C PRO A 66 16.27 -3.91 15.30
N GLY A 67 16.59 -3.61 14.05
CA GLY A 67 16.49 -4.58 12.94
C GLY A 67 15.09 -4.72 12.32
N LEU A 68 14.08 -3.97 12.78
CA LEU A 68 12.77 -3.96 12.12
C LEU A 68 12.91 -3.42 10.68
N SER A 69 12.54 -4.24 9.69
CA SER A 69 12.55 -3.85 8.28
C SER A 69 11.66 -2.63 8.05
N SER A 70 12.13 -1.74 7.17
CA SER A 70 11.43 -0.51 6.77
C SER A 70 10.01 -0.78 6.24
N ARG A 71 9.76 -1.98 5.69
CA ARG A 71 8.43 -2.37 5.20
C ARG A 71 7.35 -2.48 6.28
N TYR A 72 7.75 -2.66 7.53
CA TYR A 72 6.81 -2.82 8.65
C TYR A 72 6.58 -1.51 9.42
N ARG A 73 7.15 -0.39 8.97
CA ARG A 73 7.05 0.89 9.69
C ARG A 73 5.76 1.65 9.39
N ASN A 74 5.03 1.23 8.37
CA ASN A 74 3.79 1.85 7.95
C ASN A 74 2.81 0.76 7.51
N VAL A 75 1.53 1.08 7.62
CA VAL A 75 0.43 0.20 7.23
C VAL A 75 -0.66 1.02 6.56
N ARG A 76 -1.45 0.36 5.72
CA ARG A 76 -2.68 0.93 5.18
C ARG A 76 -3.91 0.25 5.79
N SER A 77 -4.82 1.05 6.33
CA SER A 77 -6.09 0.62 6.87
C SER A 77 -7.26 1.02 5.97
N PHE A 78 -8.32 0.22 5.99
CA PHE A 78 -9.53 0.44 5.20
C PHE A 78 -10.76 0.56 6.12
N PRO A 79 -10.86 1.61 6.95
CA PRO A 79 -11.90 1.71 7.97
C PRO A 79 -13.31 1.88 7.40
N LYS A 80 -13.44 2.49 6.21
CA LYS A 80 -14.73 2.82 5.58
C LYS A 80 -15.24 1.77 4.59
N HIS A 81 -14.63 0.59 4.52
CA HIS A 81 -15.04 -0.38 3.52
C HIS A 81 -16.44 -0.94 3.84
N ARG A 82 -17.35 -0.88 2.86
CA ARG A 82 -18.77 -1.22 3.02
C ARG A 82 -19.07 -2.73 3.20
N ARG A 83 -18.07 -3.57 3.41
CA ARG A 83 -18.23 -4.99 3.77
C ARG A 83 -17.47 -5.33 5.06
N GLY A 84 -17.98 -4.81 6.19
CA GLY A 84 -17.98 -5.54 7.46
C GLY A 84 -16.70 -5.69 8.29
N GLY A 85 -15.76 -4.74 8.30
CA GLY A 85 -14.70 -4.67 9.33
C GLY A 85 -13.29 -4.40 8.81
N ALA A 86 -12.64 -3.35 9.32
CA ALA A 86 -11.36 -2.82 8.86
C ALA A 86 -10.33 -3.91 8.50
N ARG A 87 -10.07 -4.08 7.21
CA ARG A 87 -8.94 -4.89 6.73
C ARG A 87 -7.68 -4.03 6.79
N VAL A 88 -6.67 -4.51 7.51
CA VAL A 88 -5.30 -4.02 7.40
C VAL A 88 -4.62 -4.90 6.35
N LEU A 89 -4.12 -4.31 5.27
CA LEU A 89 -3.38 -5.05 4.26
C LEU A 89 -1.88 -4.95 4.59
N HIS A 90 -1.29 -6.05 5.02
CA HIS A 90 0.14 -6.28 4.92
C HIS A 90 0.36 -7.20 3.72
N VAL A 91 1.21 -6.77 2.77
CA VAL A 91 1.72 -7.60 1.68
C VAL A 91 3.22 -7.73 1.87
#